data_AF-A0A348WFP0-F1
#
_entry.id   AF-A0A348WFP0-F1
#
_cell.length_a   1.000
_cell.length_b   1.000
_cell.length_c   1.000
_cell.angle_alpha   90.00
_cell.angle_beta   90.00
_cell.angle_gamma   90.00
#
_symmetry.space_group_name_H-M   'P 1'
#
loop_
_entity.id
_entity.type
_entity.pdbx_description
1 polymer ?
#
loop_
_entity_poly.entity_id
_entity_poly.type
_entity_poly.pdbx_seq_one_letter_code
_entity_poly.pdbx_strand_id
1 'polypeptide(L)' 'MGKLHVNHRIVIRNAAGSILEDHPFRDFASARPAFDDLVAGAEPGAWIALQHGARIIMQTGEPDQ' A
#
# COMPACT_ATOMS: atom_id res chain seq x y z
N MET A 1 24.22 -11.30 11.77
CA MET A 1 23.54 -10.43 10.80
C MET A 1 22.04 -10.56 11.08
N GLY A 2 21.45 -9.60 11.82
CA GLY A 2 20.08 -9.70 12.29
C GLY A 2 19.09 -9.61 11.13
N LYS A 3 18.01 -10.41 11.15
CA LYS A 3 16.92 -10.31 10.18
C LYS A 3 16.37 -8.88 10.24
N LEU A 4 16.54 -8.09 9.17
CA LEU A 4 15.91 -6.77 9.08
C LEU A 4 14.39 -7.01 9.07
N HIS A 5 13.73 -6.67 10.17
CA HIS A 5 12.27 -6.71 10.22
C HIS A 5 11.76 -5.60 9.30
N VAL A 6 11.15 -6.00 8.19
CA VAL A 6 10.54 -5.05 7.28
C VAL A 6 9.06 -4.96 7.61
N ASN A 7 8.63 -3.76 8.00
CA ASN A 7 7.24 -3.49 8.32
C ASN A 7 6.37 -3.61 7.06
N HIS A 8 5.09 -3.88 7.28
CA HIS A 8 4.10 -3.72 6.22
C HIS A 8 3.88 -2.23 5.99
N ARG A 9 3.46 -1.85 4.79
CA ARG A 9 3.05 -0.47 4.53
C ARG A 9 1.96 -0.42 3.47
N ILE A 10 1.10 0.59 3.55
CA ILE A 10 0.16 0.91 2.48
C ILE A 10 0.68 2.17 1.79
N VAL A 11 0.86 2.09 0.48
CA VAL A 11 1.33 3.19 -0.35
C VAL A 11 0.20 3.63 -1.26
N ILE A 12 -0.10 4.92 -1.27
CA ILE A 12 -1.05 5.52 -2.21
C ILE A 12 -0.25 6.28 -3.25
N ARG A 13 -0.54 6.04 -4.53
CA ARG A 13 0.10 6.72 -5.66
C ARG A 13 -0.94 7.41 -6.54
N ASN A 14 -0.51 8.52 -7.14
CA ASN A 14 -1.26 9.17 -8.21
C ASN A 14 -1.07 8.42 -9.55
N ALA A 15 -1.82 8.85 -10.57
CA ALA A 15 -1.72 8.30 -11.93
C ALA A 15 -0.30 8.43 -12.54
N ALA A 16 0.49 9.43 -12.12
CA ALA A 16 1.87 9.59 -12.55
C ALA A 16 2.87 8.67 -11.81
N GLY A 17 2.38 7.73 -10.98
CA GLY A 17 3.19 6.78 -10.23
C GLY A 17 3.93 7.38 -9.03
N SER A 18 3.69 8.64 -8.69
CA SER A 18 4.30 9.28 -7.52
C SER A 18 3.59 8.87 -6.24
N ILE A 19 4.35 8.61 -5.17
CA ILE A 19 3.80 8.32 -3.85
C ILE A 19 3.20 9.61 -3.27
N LEU A 20 1.90 9.56 -2.99
CA LEU A 20 1.18 10.60 -2.26
C LEU A 20 1.24 10.34 -0.76
N GLU A 21 1.06 9.08 -0.35
CA GLU A 21 1.01 8.69 1.06
C GLU A 21 1.73 7.35 1.29
N ASP A 22 2.36 7.21 2.46
CA ASP A 22 3.01 5.99 2.94
C ASP A 22 2.63 5.75 4.42
N HIS A 23 1.84 4.70 4.64
CA HIS A 23 1.29 4.34 5.96
C HIS A 23 1.99 3.07 6.46
N PRO A 24 2.90 3.15 7.44
CA PRO A 24 3.58 1.97 7.99
C PRO A 24 2.69 1.21 8.98
N PHE A 25 2.74 -0.12 8.91
CA PHE A 25 2.06 -1.05 9.80
C PHE A 25 3.01 -2.11 10.31
N ARG A 26 2.85 -2.52 11.58
CA ARG A 26 3.73 -3.51 12.19
C ARG A 26 3.58 -4.89 11.55
N ASP A 27 2.37 -5.25 11.16
CA ASP A 27 1.99 -6.57 10.67
C ASP A 27 0.86 -6.50 9.64
N PHE A 28 0.63 -7.62 8.95
CA PHE A 28 -0.43 -7.73 7.96
C PHE A 28 -1.83 -7.62 8.58
N ALA A 29 -2.01 -8.09 9.82
CA ALA A 29 -3.30 -8.12 10.48
C ALA A 29 -3.86 -6.71 10.75
N SER A 30 -2.97 -5.76 11.07
CA SER A 30 -3.32 -4.34 11.20
C SER A 30 -3.40 -3.63 9.85
N ALA A 31 -2.56 -4.00 8.88
CA ALA A 31 -2.55 -3.35 7.57
C ALA A 31 -3.74 -3.72 6.68
N ARG A 32 -4.24 -4.96 6.76
CA ARG A 32 -5.32 -5.46 5.90
C ARG A 32 -6.64 -4.66 6.05
N PRO A 33 -7.20 -4.46 7.26
CA PRO A 33 -8.43 -3.67 7.40
C PRO A 33 -8.22 -2.21 6.98
N ALA A 34 -7.08 -1.60 7.31
CA ALA A 34 -6.77 -0.24 6.89
C ALA A 34 -6.65 -0.11 5.36
N PHE A 35 -6.15 -1.14 4.67
CA PHE A 35 -6.14 -1.18 3.21
C PHE A 35 -7.56 -1.22 2.65
N ASP A 36 -8.43 -2.06 3.20
CA ASP A 36 -9.83 -2.14 2.73
C ASP A 36 -10.57 -0.81 2.95
N ASP A 37 -10.35 -0.14 4.08
CA ASP A 37 -10.93 1.19 4.37
C ASP A 37 -10.41 2.26 3.40
N LEU A 38 -9.10 2.29 3.14
CA LEU A 38 -8.49 3.23 2.20
C LEU A 38 -8.97 3.02 0.77
N VAL A 39 -9.12 1.76 0.34
CA VAL A 39 -9.66 1.42 -0.99
C VAL A 39 -11.11 1.85 -1.13
N ALA A 40 -11.93 1.70 -0.08
CA ALA A 40 -13.33 2.11 -0.11
C ALA A 40 -13.52 3.63 -0.22
N GLY A 41 -12.59 4.41 0.35
CA GLY A 41 -12.59 5.88 0.28
C GLY A 41 -11.76 6.47 -0.87
N ALA A 42 -11.16 5.63 -1.71
CA ALA A 42 -10.24 6.08 -2.75
C ALA A 42 -10.98 6.73 -3.92
N GLU A 43 -10.44 7.83 -4.43
CA GLU A 43 -10.89 8.41 -5.69
C GLU A 43 -10.65 7.42 -6.85
N PRO A 44 -11.53 7.39 -7.86
CA PRO A 44 -11.32 6.56 -9.05
C PRO A 44 -9.96 6.85 -9.71
N GLY A 45 -9.16 5.80 -9.93
CA GLY A 45 -7.82 5.90 -10.49
C GLY A 45 -6.69 6.11 -9.46
N ALA A 46 -7.00 6.18 -8.16
CA ALA A 46 -5.99 6.09 -7.12
C ALA A 46 -5.43 4.68 -7.05
N TRP A 47 -4.10 4.58 -7.09
CA TRP A 47 -3.41 3.30 -6.96
C TRP A 47 -2.97 3.10 -5.52
N ILE A 48 -3.55 2.11 -4.85
CA ILE A 48 -3.28 1.81 -3.44
C ILE A 48 -2.66 0.42 -3.41
N ALA A 49 -1.50 0.28 -2.76
CA ALA A 49 -0.81 -0.99 -2.63
C ALA A 49 -0.40 -1.27 -1.20
N LEU A 50 -0.77 -2.45 -0.71
CA LEU A 50 -0.24 -3.04 0.51
C LEU A 50 1.05 -3.79 0.19
N GLN A 51 2.13 -3.42 0.88
CA GLN A 51 3.48 -3.91 0.64
C GLN A 51 4.11 -4.50 1.91
N HIS A 52 5.07 -5.41 1.70
CA HIS A 52 6.02 -5.85 2.72
C HIS A 52 7.43 -5.71 2.12
N GLY A 53 8.13 -4.66 2.53
CA GLY A 53 9.35 -4.22 1.85
C GLY A 53 9.08 -3.84 0.40
N ALA A 54 9.86 -4.40 -0.53
CA ALA A 54 9.71 -4.14 -1.97
C ALA A 54 8.57 -4.95 -2.62
N ARG A 55 7.96 -5.90 -1.90
CA ARG A 55 6.93 -6.78 -2.44
C ARG A 55 5.55 -6.19 -2.27
N ILE A 56 4.77 -6.14 -3.35
CA ILE A 56 3.33 -5.86 -3.31
C ILE A 56 2.60 -7.16 -2.94
N ILE A 57 1.79 -7.09 -1.89
CA ILE A 57 0.90 -8.18 -1.45
C ILE A 57 -0.47 -8.02 -2.09
N MET A 58 -0.99 -6.79 -2.11
CA MET A 58 -2.28 -6.43 -2.68
C MET A 58 -2.20 -5.06 -3.33
N GLN A 59 -2.98 -4.85 -4.39
CA GLN A 59 -3.11 -3.55 -5.03
C GLN A 59 -4.51 -3.35 -5.60
N THR A 60 -4.95 -2.10 -5.70
CA THR A 60 -6.04 -1.71 -6.60
C THR A 60 -5.55 -1.78 -8.05
N GLY A 61 -6.48 -1.78 -9.02
CA GLY A 61 -6.13 -1.85 -10.45
C GLY A 61 -5.01 -0.88 -10.81
N GLU A 62 -4.04 -1.33 -11.61
CA GLU A 62 -2.90 -0.50 -12.03
C GLU A 62 -3.40 0.84 -12.59
N PRO A 63 -2.72 1.96 -12.31
CA PRO A 63 -3.00 3.17 -13.06
C PRO A 63 -2.73 2.82 -14.52
N ASP A 64 -3.71 3.06 -15.40
CA ASP A 64 -3.52 2.99 -16.85
C ASP A 64 -2.20 3.71 -17.17
N GLN A 65 -1.17 2.95 -17.53
CA GLN A 65 0.09 3.50 -18.02
C GLN A 65 -0.02 3.86 -19.48
#